data_AF-A0A7C3U9W9-F1
#
_entry.id   AF-A0A7C3U9W9-F1
#
_cell.length_a   1.000
_cell.length_b   1.000
_cell.length_c   1.000
_cell.angle_alpha   90.00
_cell.angle_beta   90.00
_cell.angle_gamma   90.00
#
_symmetry.space_group_name_H-M   'P 1'
#
loop_
_entity.id
_entity.type
_entity.pdbx_description
1 polymer ?
#
loop_
_entity_poly.entity_id
_entity_poly.type
_entity_poly.pdbx_seq_one_letter_code
_entity_poly.pdbx_strand_id
1 'polypeptide(L)'
;RLEGQTVFAGVDTFRLAGGRDTAVDLTTTVDVTDGVLTIDFTASVGTAKINALAIALLPPPTPTATATPTQTSTPTATPTPVYDVAVNVGGPLYVDRSGLVWQADRAWTPGGWGWMNGAVYTATHDIAGTDDDILYQSERFGLSEYRFDVPVAGTYQVTLRFAELYAWRKGQRVFSVSLEGNTVLPDLDIYDMVGPDTAYDRVFTVTVTDGQLNIGFAAGAGSAKLNAVRVSMVP
;
A
#
# COMPACT_ATOMS: atom_id res chain seq x y z
N ARG A 1 -4.04 34.63 6.78
CA ARG A 1 -5.05 34.29 5.75
C ARG A 1 -4.98 32.78 5.56
N LEU A 2 -6.12 32.14 5.32
CA LEU A 2 -6.20 30.74 4.90
C LEU A 2 -6.88 30.73 3.54
N GLU A 3 -6.32 30.04 2.56
CA GLU A 3 -6.87 29.99 1.19
C GLU A 3 -7.10 31.40 0.60
N GLY A 4 -6.17 32.31 0.87
CA GLY A 4 -6.29 33.72 0.46
C GLY A 4 -7.38 34.52 1.20
N GLN A 5 -8.14 33.94 2.13
CA GLN A 5 -9.17 34.63 2.90
C GLN A 5 -8.65 35.06 4.29
N THR A 6 -9.03 36.26 4.73
CA THR A 6 -8.71 36.73 6.08
C THR A 6 -9.62 36.07 7.10
N VAL A 7 -9.14 35.03 7.77
CA VAL A 7 -9.88 34.28 8.80
C VAL A 7 -9.71 34.84 10.22
N PHE A 8 -8.57 35.45 10.50
CA PHE A 8 -8.28 36.13 11.75
C PHE A 8 -7.66 37.49 11.42
N ALA A 9 -8.17 38.54 12.06
CA ALA A 9 -7.70 39.91 11.87
C ALA A 9 -7.44 40.57 13.23
N GLY A 10 -6.37 41.37 13.31
CA GLY A 10 -6.04 42.12 14.54
C GLY A 10 -5.72 41.24 15.76
N VAL A 11 -5.12 40.06 15.54
CA VAL A 11 -4.79 39.11 16.61
C VAL A 11 -3.69 39.69 17.50
N ASP A 12 -4.05 40.02 18.73
CA ASP A 12 -3.13 40.35 19.83
C ASP A 12 -3.16 39.19 20.83
N THR A 13 -2.16 38.31 20.76
CA THR A 13 -2.12 37.10 21.59
C THR A 13 -1.94 37.40 23.07
N PHE A 14 -1.28 38.51 23.44
CA PHE A 14 -1.11 38.89 24.84
C PHE A 14 -2.45 39.33 25.44
N ARG A 15 -3.20 40.15 24.70
CA ARG A 15 -4.53 40.57 25.12
C ARG A 15 -5.53 39.42 25.14
N LEU A 16 -5.49 38.54 24.13
CA LEU A 16 -6.40 37.38 24.05
C LEU A 16 -6.10 36.32 25.10
N ALA A 17 -4.83 36.06 25.41
CA ALA A 17 -4.44 35.12 26.45
C ALA A 17 -4.63 35.66 27.87
N GLY A 18 -4.87 36.97 28.03
CA GLY A 18 -5.07 37.60 29.33
C GLY A 18 -3.80 37.86 30.14
N GLY A 19 -2.61 37.78 29.52
CA GLY A 19 -1.34 38.08 30.18
C GLY A 19 -0.15 37.28 29.65
N ARG A 20 0.99 37.42 30.34
CA ARG A 20 2.22 36.67 30.02
C ARG A 20 2.06 35.18 30.32
N ASP A 21 2.85 34.37 29.62
CA ASP A 21 3.01 32.92 29.87
C ASP A 21 1.70 32.12 29.84
N THR A 22 0.68 32.64 29.15
CA THR A 22 -0.62 32.01 28.99
C THR A 22 -0.84 31.69 27.52
N ALA A 23 -1.27 30.47 27.22
CA ALA A 23 -1.54 30.04 25.85
C ALA A 23 -2.88 30.58 25.36
N VAL A 24 -2.96 30.84 24.05
CA VAL A 24 -4.21 31.11 23.35
C VAL A 24 -4.28 30.19 22.14
N ASP A 25 -5.37 29.44 22.06
CA ASP A 25 -5.67 28.60 20.91
C ASP A 25 -6.66 29.31 20.01
N LEU A 26 -6.36 29.35 18.71
CA LEU A 26 -7.24 29.87 17.67
C LEU A 26 -7.57 28.73 16.73
N THR A 27 -8.85 28.39 16.64
CA THR A 27 -9.34 27.31 15.80
C THR A 27 -10.30 27.87 14.76
N THR A 28 -10.16 27.43 13.52
CA THR A 28 -11.10 27.74 12.45
C THR A 28 -11.19 26.56 11.50
N THR A 29 -12.20 26.59 10.65
CA THR A 29 -12.44 25.61 9.61
C THR A 29 -12.24 26.28 8.26
N VAL A 30 -11.56 25.60 7.34
CA VAL A 30 -11.34 26.09 5.99
C VAL A 30 -11.51 24.95 5.00
N ASP A 31 -12.13 25.26 3.87
CA ASP A 31 -12.29 24.33 2.76
C ASP A 31 -11.07 24.45 1.84
N VAL A 32 -10.34 23.35 1.67
CA VAL A 32 -9.18 23.27 0.75
C VAL A 32 -9.63 22.59 -0.53
N THR A 33 -9.48 23.28 -1.66
CA THR A 33 -10.07 22.83 -2.95
C THR A 33 -9.03 22.40 -3.98
N ASP A 34 -7.79 22.84 -3.84
CA ASP A 34 -6.67 22.55 -4.75
C ASP A 34 -5.69 21.49 -4.22
N GLY A 35 -5.99 20.92 -3.05
CA GLY A 35 -5.16 19.93 -2.37
C GLY A 35 -3.98 20.51 -1.58
N VAL A 36 -3.85 21.84 -1.49
CA VAL A 36 -2.77 22.51 -0.75
C VAL A 36 -3.35 23.56 0.20
N LEU A 37 -3.27 23.30 1.51
CA LEU A 37 -3.63 24.31 2.50
C LEU A 37 -2.58 25.45 2.51
N THR A 38 -2.97 26.63 2.05
CA THR A 38 -2.12 27.83 2.03
C THR A 38 -2.40 28.70 3.25
N ILE A 39 -1.35 28.96 4.05
CA ILE A 39 -1.42 29.76 5.28
C ILE A 39 -0.47 30.95 5.18
N ASP A 40 -1.03 32.17 5.17
CA ASP A 40 -0.25 33.40 5.17
C ASP A 40 -0.33 34.11 6.52
N PHE A 41 0.84 34.39 7.12
CA PHE A 41 0.92 35.25 8.29
C PHE A 41 1.26 36.68 7.86
N THR A 42 0.38 37.63 8.15
CA THR A 42 0.60 39.05 7.89
C THR A 42 0.62 39.80 9.22
N ALA A 43 1.78 40.36 9.57
CA ALA A 43 1.90 41.14 10.79
C ALA A 43 1.35 42.56 10.57
N SER A 44 0.39 42.99 11.39
CA SER A 44 -0.06 44.39 11.39
C SER A 44 0.91 45.29 12.18
N VAL A 45 1.55 44.76 13.22
CA VAL A 45 2.57 45.42 14.04
C VAL A 45 3.57 44.35 14.50
N GLY A 46 4.87 44.63 14.43
CA GLY A 46 5.92 43.69 14.83
C GLY A 46 6.05 42.49 13.89
N THR A 47 6.28 41.30 14.46
CA THR A 47 6.37 40.03 13.71
C THR A 47 5.25 39.08 14.11
N ALA A 48 4.65 38.44 13.12
CA ALA A 48 3.71 37.35 13.37
C ALA A 48 4.48 36.12 13.88
N LYS A 49 3.91 35.43 14.87
CA LYS A 49 4.51 34.25 15.49
C LYS A 49 3.44 33.20 15.74
N ILE A 50 3.84 31.94 15.69
CA ILE A 50 3.05 30.79 16.07
C ILE A 50 3.98 29.81 16.79
N ASN A 51 3.48 29.16 17.85
CA ASN A 51 4.25 28.16 18.58
C ASN A 51 3.96 26.74 18.08
N ALA A 52 2.71 26.45 17.72
CA ALA A 52 2.28 25.16 17.23
C ALA A 52 1.12 25.31 16.22
N LEU A 53 1.05 24.40 15.26
CA LEU A 53 -0.03 24.29 14.28
C LEU A 53 -0.53 22.86 14.25
N ALA A 54 -1.85 22.68 14.38
CA ALA A 54 -2.51 21.39 14.22
C ALA A 54 -3.52 21.49 13.07
N ILE A 55 -3.56 20.46 12.23
CA ILE A 55 -4.51 20.31 11.13
C ILE A 55 -5.24 19.00 11.35
N ALA A 56 -6.57 19.05 11.40
CA ALA A 56 -7.41 17.89 11.54
C ALA A 56 -8.53 17.93 10.49
N LEU A 57 -8.80 16.79 9.87
CA LEU A 57 -9.96 16.63 9.00
C LEU A 57 -11.22 16.61 9.85
N LEU A 58 -12.22 17.41 9.48
CA LEU A 58 -13.53 17.35 10.12
C LEU A 58 -14.36 16.22 9.54
N PRO A 59 -15.17 15.52 10.36
CA PRO A 59 -16.16 14.59 9.84
C PRO A 59 -17.16 15.35 8.95
N PRO A 60 -17.69 14.72 7.90
CA PRO A 60 -18.73 15.32 7.07
C PRO A 60 -19.90 15.80 7.95
N PRO A 61 -20.53 16.95 7.64
CA PRO A 61 -21.67 17.43 8.42
C PRO A 61 -22.81 16.40 8.40
N THR A 62 -23.24 15.96 9.57
CA THR A 62 -24.37 15.02 9.73
C THR A 62 -25.69 15.74 9.38
N PRO A 63 -26.46 15.31 8.36
CA PRO A 63 -27.70 15.98 8.01
C PRO A 63 -28.78 15.78 9.09
N THR A 64 -29.40 16.88 9.54
CA THR A 64 -30.62 16.87 10.38
C THR A 64 -31.85 16.85 9.47
N ALA A 65 -32.70 15.82 9.58
CA ALA A 65 -33.81 15.62 8.67
C ALA A 65 -34.95 16.65 8.85
N THR A 66 -35.24 17.41 7.79
CA THR A 66 -36.49 18.18 7.58
C THR A 66 -37.04 17.79 6.20
N ALA A 67 -38.30 17.36 6.12
CA ALA A 67 -38.89 16.85 4.88
C ALA A 67 -39.12 17.98 3.84
N THR A 68 -38.29 18.03 2.79
CA THR A 68 -38.39 18.91 1.59
C THR A 68 -37.76 18.15 0.39
N PRO A 69 -38.05 18.46 -0.89
CA PRO A 69 -38.03 17.50 -2.00
C PRO A 69 -36.64 16.92 -2.27
N THR A 70 -36.64 15.68 -2.75
CA THR A 70 -35.46 14.84 -2.98
C THR A 70 -34.46 15.51 -3.94
N GLN A 71 -33.41 16.11 -3.38
CA GLN A 71 -32.18 16.36 -4.14
C GLN A 71 -31.48 15.01 -4.33
N THR A 72 -31.26 14.62 -5.58
CA THR A 72 -30.37 13.52 -5.93
C THR A 72 -28.94 13.95 -5.57
N SER A 73 -28.47 13.54 -4.39
CA SER A 73 -27.08 13.73 -3.98
C SER A 73 -26.16 13.07 -5.01
N THR A 74 -25.35 13.86 -5.72
CA THR A 74 -24.21 13.31 -6.44
C THR A 74 -23.22 12.81 -5.39
N PRO A 75 -22.89 11.51 -5.34
CA PRO A 75 -21.97 11.00 -4.35
C PRO A 75 -20.60 11.66 -4.55
N THR A 76 -20.14 12.42 -3.54
CA THR A 76 -18.73 12.81 -3.45
C THR A 76 -17.95 11.53 -3.23
N ALA A 77 -17.06 11.17 -4.17
CA ALA A 77 -16.20 10.01 -4.02
C ALA A 77 -15.35 10.17 -2.76
N THR A 78 -15.55 9.29 -1.76
CA THR A 78 -14.60 9.12 -0.66
C THR A 78 -13.23 8.79 -1.28
N PRO A 79 -12.12 9.45 -0.89
CA PRO A 79 -10.82 9.06 -1.39
C PRO A 79 -10.58 7.59 -1.05
N THR A 80 -10.46 6.76 -2.09
CA THR A 80 -10.19 5.34 -1.94
C THR A 80 -8.86 5.19 -1.18
N PRO A 81 -8.83 4.49 -0.02
CA PRO A 81 -7.58 4.30 0.70
C PRO A 81 -6.58 3.60 -0.21
N VAL A 82 -5.41 4.21 -0.40
CA VAL A 82 -4.33 3.64 -1.21
C VAL A 82 -3.72 2.50 -0.41
N TYR A 83 -4.13 1.27 -0.71
CA TYR A 83 -3.40 0.08 -0.25
C TYR A 83 -2.37 -0.27 -1.30
N ASP A 84 -1.09 -0.26 -0.95
CA ASP A 84 0.01 -0.70 -1.82
C ASP A 84 1.11 -1.31 -0.95
N VAL A 85 1.28 -2.62 -1.06
CA VAL A 85 2.27 -3.38 -0.31
C VAL A 85 3.08 -4.23 -1.30
N ALA A 86 4.39 -4.00 -1.34
CA ALA A 86 5.36 -4.79 -2.08
C ALA A 86 6.29 -5.52 -1.10
N VAL A 87 6.64 -6.78 -1.39
CA VAL A 87 7.46 -7.63 -0.52
C VAL A 87 8.53 -8.37 -1.33
N ASN A 88 9.77 -8.28 -0.87
CA ASN A 88 10.88 -9.09 -1.34
C ASN A 88 10.87 -10.44 -0.61
N VAL A 89 10.24 -11.46 -1.18
CA VAL A 89 9.90 -12.72 -0.47
C VAL A 89 11.16 -13.53 -0.17
N GLY A 90 11.30 -13.96 1.07
CA GLY A 90 12.52 -14.58 1.59
C GLY A 90 13.71 -13.62 1.77
N GLY A 91 13.56 -12.34 1.41
CA GLY A 91 14.63 -11.35 1.38
C GLY A 91 14.47 -10.19 2.37
N PRO A 92 15.53 -9.36 2.50
CA PRO A 92 15.48 -8.13 3.28
C PRO A 92 14.72 -7.01 2.53
N LEU A 93 14.51 -5.90 3.22
CA LEU A 93 13.97 -4.68 2.62
C LEU A 93 14.86 -4.22 1.46
N TYR A 94 14.23 -3.80 0.37
CA TYR A 94 14.90 -3.35 -0.84
C TYR A 94 14.15 -2.17 -1.45
N VAL A 95 14.87 -1.27 -2.14
CA VAL A 95 14.28 -0.20 -2.94
C VAL A 95 14.70 -0.44 -4.37
N ASP A 96 13.72 -0.65 -5.25
CA ASP A 96 14.01 -0.89 -6.66
C ASP A 96 14.40 0.39 -7.41
N ARG A 97 14.83 0.25 -8.66
CA ARG A 97 15.25 1.41 -9.47
C ARG A 97 14.15 2.44 -9.74
N SER A 98 12.87 2.06 -9.61
CA SER A 98 11.75 3.00 -9.74
C SER A 98 11.52 3.80 -8.45
N GLY A 99 12.19 3.44 -7.36
CA GLY A 99 12.01 4.04 -6.03
C GLY A 99 10.92 3.36 -5.21
N LEU A 100 10.34 2.24 -5.66
CA LEU A 100 9.36 1.49 -4.90
C LEU A 100 10.05 0.71 -3.77
N VAL A 101 9.49 0.82 -2.57
CA VAL A 101 9.97 0.10 -1.38
C VAL A 101 9.34 -1.29 -1.33
N TRP A 102 10.18 -2.31 -1.40
CA TRP A 102 9.85 -3.71 -1.16
C TRP A 102 10.20 -4.06 0.28
N GLN A 103 9.19 -4.40 1.06
CA GLN A 103 9.32 -4.73 2.47
C GLN A 103 10.09 -6.05 2.67
N ALA A 104 10.76 -6.17 3.81
CA ALA A 104 11.39 -7.42 4.23
C ALA A 104 10.33 -8.48 4.53
N ASP A 105 10.55 -9.71 4.08
CA ASP A 105 9.58 -10.78 4.23
C ASP A 105 9.36 -11.23 5.68
N ARG A 106 8.12 -11.57 6.03
CA ARG A 106 7.72 -11.92 7.40
C ARG A 106 6.53 -12.86 7.45
N ALA A 107 6.40 -13.58 8.57
CA ALA A 107 5.24 -14.42 8.82
C ALA A 107 3.98 -13.57 8.85
N TRP A 108 2.87 -14.10 8.35
CA TRP A 108 1.59 -13.42 8.48
C TRP A 108 1.20 -13.28 9.96
N THR A 109 0.65 -12.11 10.29
CA THR A 109 0.03 -11.82 11.58
C THR A 109 -1.30 -11.12 11.34
N PRO A 110 -2.32 -11.31 12.19
CA PRO A 110 -3.60 -10.63 12.05
C PRO A 110 -3.48 -9.11 11.91
N GLY A 111 -4.23 -8.53 10.98
CA GLY A 111 -4.16 -7.12 10.59
C GLY A 111 -2.96 -6.77 9.70
N GLY A 112 -2.28 -7.77 9.15
CA GLY A 112 -1.03 -7.62 8.43
C GLY A 112 -0.94 -8.48 7.17
N TRP A 113 0.28 -8.78 6.77
CA TRP A 113 0.57 -9.57 5.58
C TRP A 113 1.77 -10.46 5.84
N GLY A 114 1.88 -11.54 5.08
CA GLY A 114 3.03 -12.44 5.17
C GLY A 114 2.77 -13.84 4.65
N TRP A 115 3.80 -14.68 4.76
CA TRP A 115 3.75 -16.08 4.35
C TRP A 115 3.07 -16.97 5.40
N MET A 116 2.55 -18.09 4.89
CA MET A 116 2.12 -19.26 5.65
C MET A 116 3.00 -20.46 5.24
N ASN A 117 3.81 -20.96 6.18
CA ASN A 117 4.80 -22.02 5.98
C ASN A 117 5.92 -21.67 4.97
N GLY A 118 6.78 -22.65 4.72
CA GLY A 118 7.87 -22.57 3.76
C GLY A 118 9.22 -22.23 4.39
N ALA A 119 10.27 -22.48 3.62
CA ALA A 119 11.65 -22.16 3.95
C ALA A 119 12.19 -21.13 2.96
N VAL A 120 13.28 -20.46 3.36
CA VAL A 120 13.95 -19.47 2.53
C VAL A 120 15.09 -20.13 1.76
N TYR A 121 15.23 -19.77 0.49
CA TYR A 121 16.43 -20.02 -0.30
C TYR A 121 16.91 -18.69 -0.89
N THR A 122 18.23 -18.53 -0.97
CA THR A 122 18.85 -17.36 -1.59
C THR A 122 19.97 -17.79 -2.52
N ALA A 123 20.13 -17.03 -3.59
CA ALA A 123 21.20 -17.16 -4.57
C ALA A 123 21.82 -15.78 -4.83
N THR A 124 22.98 -15.76 -5.49
CA THR A 124 23.68 -14.52 -5.87
C THR A 124 24.05 -14.50 -7.35
N HIS A 125 23.41 -15.35 -8.17
CA HIS A 125 23.60 -15.34 -9.63
C HIS A 125 22.88 -14.14 -10.24
N ASP A 126 23.40 -13.64 -11.35
CA ASP A 126 22.72 -12.62 -12.15
C ASP A 126 21.39 -13.16 -12.67
N ILE A 127 20.35 -12.32 -12.64
CA ILE A 127 19.02 -12.69 -13.11
C ILE A 127 18.73 -12.02 -14.44
N ALA A 128 18.55 -12.83 -15.49
CA ALA A 128 18.24 -12.32 -16.82
C ALA A 128 16.85 -11.69 -16.88
N GLY A 129 16.68 -10.64 -17.70
CA GLY A 129 15.39 -10.01 -17.97
C GLY A 129 14.91 -9.04 -16.89
N THR A 130 15.77 -8.69 -15.94
CA THR A 130 15.53 -7.65 -14.94
C THR A 130 16.81 -6.83 -14.75
N ASP A 131 16.63 -5.64 -14.22
CA ASP A 131 17.71 -4.85 -13.65
C ASP A 131 17.78 -5.05 -12.12
N ASP A 132 16.64 -5.35 -11.48
CA ASP A 132 16.46 -5.44 -10.02
C ASP A 132 16.60 -6.89 -9.51
N ASP A 133 17.76 -7.51 -9.74
CA ASP A 133 18.07 -8.91 -9.41
C ASP A 133 17.72 -9.30 -7.97
N ILE A 134 17.89 -8.37 -7.02
CA ILE A 134 17.63 -8.60 -5.58
C ILE A 134 16.20 -9.13 -5.33
N LEU A 135 15.22 -8.74 -6.16
CA LEU A 135 13.82 -9.20 -6.05
C LEU A 135 13.59 -10.63 -6.54
N TYR A 136 14.58 -11.21 -7.20
CA TYR A 136 14.54 -12.53 -7.80
C TYR A 136 15.57 -13.48 -7.18
N GLN A 137 16.56 -12.96 -6.45
CA GLN A 137 17.64 -13.71 -5.82
C GLN A 137 17.27 -14.34 -4.46
N SER A 138 16.17 -13.91 -3.84
CA SER A 138 15.57 -14.61 -2.70
C SER A 138 14.25 -15.24 -3.09
N GLU A 139 13.94 -16.39 -2.48
CA GLU A 139 12.64 -17.01 -2.57
C GLU A 139 12.22 -17.59 -1.22
N ARG A 140 10.91 -17.75 -1.07
CA ARG A 140 10.41 -18.84 -0.25
C ARG A 140 9.99 -20.00 -1.13
N PHE A 141 10.16 -21.20 -0.63
CA PHE A 141 9.65 -22.43 -1.23
C PHE A 141 8.92 -23.28 -0.19
N GLY A 142 7.98 -24.10 -0.65
CA GLY A 142 7.13 -24.92 0.22
C GLY A 142 6.07 -24.12 0.98
N LEU A 143 5.69 -22.95 0.48
CA LEU A 143 4.56 -22.17 0.98
C LEU A 143 3.26 -22.89 0.66
N SER A 144 2.29 -22.78 1.58
CA SER A 144 0.90 -23.10 1.29
C SER A 144 0.12 -21.86 0.85
N GLU A 145 0.39 -20.72 1.49
CA GLU A 145 -0.27 -19.45 1.20
C GLU A 145 0.65 -18.24 1.43
N TYR A 146 0.30 -17.12 0.80
CA TYR A 146 0.74 -15.77 1.17
C TYR A 146 -0.51 -14.90 1.35
N ARG A 147 -0.60 -14.15 2.44
CA ARG A 147 -1.82 -13.44 2.85
C ARG A 147 -1.59 -11.95 2.99
N PHE A 148 -2.63 -11.18 2.68
CA PHE A 148 -2.69 -9.74 2.90
C PHE A 148 -4.05 -9.39 3.51
N ASP A 149 -4.07 -8.97 4.77
CA ASP A 149 -5.25 -8.37 5.36
C ASP A 149 -5.36 -6.95 4.78
N VAL A 150 -6.46 -6.69 4.09
CA VAL A 150 -6.71 -5.44 3.37
C VAL A 150 -7.76 -4.62 4.12
N PRO A 151 -7.62 -3.28 4.19
CA PRO A 151 -8.50 -2.44 5.01
C PRO A 151 -9.91 -2.31 4.43
N VAL A 152 -10.09 -2.58 3.13
CA VAL A 152 -11.37 -2.43 2.41
C VAL A 152 -11.53 -3.57 1.42
N ALA A 153 -12.72 -4.20 1.38
CA ALA A 153 -13.09 -5.11 0.30
C ALA A 153 -13.13 -4.36 -1.03
N GLY A 154 -12.60 -4.94 -2.09
CA GLY A 154 -12.45 -4.23 -3.36
C GLY A 154 -11.62 -4.97 -4.39
N THR A 155 -11.25 -4.26 -5.44
CA THR A 155 -10.45 -4.82 -6.52
C THR A 155 -8.98 -4.48 -6.31
N TYR A 156 -8.12 -5.48 -6.44
CA TYR A 156 -6.68 -5.38 -6.22
C TYR A 156 -5.93 -5.92 -7.42
N GLN A 157 -4.83 -5.25 -7.77
CA GLN A 157 -3.82 -5.76 -8.68
C GLN A 157 -2.76 -6.51 -7.89
N VAL A 158 -2.53 -7.77 -8.25
CA VAL A 158 -1.52 -8.66 -7.67
C VAL A 158 -0.43 -8.91 -8.69
N THR A 159 0.79 -8.47 -8.40
CA THR A 159 1.98 -8.81 -9.18
C THR A 159 2.74 -9.91 -8.44
N LEU A 160 2.92 -11.05 -9.10
CA LEU A 160 3.75 -12.15 -8.65
C LEU A 160 5.02 -12.20 -9.48
N ARG A 161 6.17 -12.25 -8.81
CA ARG A 161 7.48 -12.31 -9.45
C ARG A 161 8.16 -13.62 -9.12
N PHE A 162 8.73 -14.24 -10.14
CA PHE A 162 9.40 -15.51 -10.03
C PHE A 162 10.74 -15.51 -10.78
N ALA A 163 11.70 -16.28 -10.31
CA ALA A 163 12.85 -16.75 -11.08
C ALA A 163 13.17 -18.19 -10.67
N GLU A 164 13.61 -19.04 -11.58
CA GLU A 164 13.95 -20.43 -11.24
C GLU A 164 15.41 -20.57 -10.82
N LEU A 165 15.64 -20.65 -9.51
CA LEU A 165 16.99 -20.64 -8.91
C LEU A 165 17.55 -22.05 -8.59
N TYR A 166 16.75 -23.12 -8.75
CA TYR A 166 17.12 -24.45 -8.25
C TYR A 166 16.87 -25.59 -9.25
N ALA A 167 15.72 -25.58 -9.92
CA ALA A 167 15.39 -26.56 -10.93
C ALA A 167 16.30 -26.38 -12.15
N TRP A 168 16.81 -27.49 -12.67
CA TRP A 168 17.78 -27.52 -13.76
C TRP A 168 17.22 -28.18 -15.02
N ARG A 169 15.94 -28.55 -14.99
CA ARG A 169 15.21 -29.07 -16.16
C ARG A 169 13.70 -28.86 -16.00
N LYS A 170 13.01 -28.86 -17.13
CA LYS A 170 11.55 -28.96 -17.22
C LYS A 170 11.01 -30.13 -16.39
N GLY A 171 9.87 -29.90 -15.75
CA GLY A 171 9.08 -30.86 -14.99
C GLY A 171 9.61 -31.14 -13.58
N GLN A 172 10.76 -30.58 -13.20
CA GLN A 172 11.32 -30.78 -11.85
C GLN A 172 10.54 -30.00 -10.79
N ARG A 173 10.03 -28.81 -11.14
CA ARG A 173 9.19 -27.98 -10.29
C ARG A 173 7.97 -27.54 -11.09
N VAL A 174 6.80 -27.99 -10.65
CA VAL A 174 5.50 -27.69 -11.25
C VAL A 174 4.52 -27.41 -10.11
N PHE A 175 3.87 -26.25 -10.14
CA PHE A 175 2.91 -25.89 -9.09
C PHE A 175 1.82 -24.97 -9.62
N SER A 176 0.65 -24.99 -9.00
CA SER A 176 -0.43 -24.07 -9.31
C SER A 176 -0.45 -22.90 -8.32
N VAL A 177 -0.87 -21.73 -8.80
CA VAL A 177 -1.15 -20.55 -7.97
C VAL A 177 -2.63 -20.18 -8.07
N SER A 178 -3.25 -19.89 -6.94
CA SER A 178 -4.62 -19.37 -6.85
C SER A 178 -4.65 -18.00 -6.18
N LEU A 179 -5.64 -17.19 -6.55
CA LEU A 179 -6.00 -15.94 -5.89
C LEU A 179 -7.47 -16.02 -5.48
N GLU A 180 -7.80 -15.74 -4.22
CA GLU A 180 -9.17 -15.83 -3.70
C GLU A 180 -9.84 -17.18 -4.00
N GLY A 181 -9.08 -18.27 -3.86
CA GLY A 181 -9.53 -19.64 -4.15
C GLY A 181 -9.61 -20.01 -5.63
N ASN A 182 -9.42 -19.07 -6.57
CA ASN A 182 -9.47 -19.33 -8.01
C ASN A 182 -8.07 -19.54 -8.58
N THR A 183 -7.82 -20.66 -9.26
CA THR A 183 -6.53 -20.92 -9.92
C THR A 183 -6.28 -19.95 -11.07
N VAL A 184 -5.19 -19.18 -10.98
CA VAL A 184 -4.78 -18.19 -11.99
C VAL A 184 -3.56 -18.60 -12.80
N LEU A 185 -2.74 -19.49 -12.25
CA LEU A 185 -1.60 -20.12 -12.93
C LEU A 185 -1.68 -21.63 -12.68
N PRO A 186 -2.33 -22.40 -13.55
CA PRO A 186 -2.33 -23.86 -13.43
C PRO A 186 -0.98 -24.43 -13.88
N ASP A 187 -0.48 -25.43 -13.15
CA ASP A 187 0.70 -26.24 -13.50
C ASP A 187 1.92 -25.44 -13.99
N LEU A 188 2.22 -24.33 -13.31
CA LEU A 188 3.34 -23.46 -13.63
C LEU A 188 4.67 -24.19 -13.47
N ASP A 189 5.40 -24.28 -14.57
CA ASP A 189 6.82 -24.66 -14.64
C ASP A 189 7.64 -23.46 -15.14
N ILE A 190 8.32 -22.78 -14.22
CA ILE A 190 9.06 -21.55 -14.56
C ILE A 190 10.27 -21.87 -15.45
N TYR A 191 10.91 -23.04 -15.25
CA TYR A 191 12.03 -23.47 -16.07
C TYR A 191 11.60 -23.66 -17.52
N ASP A 192 10.44 -24.27 -17.76
CA ASP A 192 9.89 -24.43 -19.11
C ASP A 192 9.52 -23.09 -19.77
N MET A 193 9.06 -22.13 -18.98
CA MET A 193 8.62 -20.83 -19.49
C MET A 193 9.79 -19.91 -19.87
N VAL A 194 10.84 -19.85 -19.05
CA VAL A 194 11.93 -18.86 -19.21
C VAL A 194 13.34 -19.41 -18.98
N GLY A 195 13.49 -20.67 -18.57
CA GLY A 195 14.77 -21.24 -18.17
C GLY A 195 15.18 -20.88 -16.72
N PRO A 196 16.42 -21.23 -16.32
CA PRO A 196 16.95 -20.89 -15.00
C PRO A 196 17.31 -19.40 -14.91
N ASP A 197 17.40 -18.87 -13.69
CA ASP A 197 17.96 -17.54 -13.38
C ASP A 197 17.42 -16.42 -14.29
N THR A 198 16.12 -16.48 -14.64
CA THR A 198 15.46 -15.52 -15.53
C THR A 198 14.16 -15.04 -14.89
N ALA A 199 13.95 -13.72 -14.89
CA ALA A 199 12.78 -13.07 -14.33
C ALA A 199 11.50 -13.44 -15.08
N TYR A 200 10.44 -13.74 -14.33
CA TYR A 200 9.13 -14.10 -14.83
C TYR A 200 8.02 -13.48 -13.97
N ASP A 201 7.39 -12.44 -14.50
CA ASP A 201 6.36 -11.67 -13.80
C ASP A 201 4.97 -12.03 -14.31
N ARG A 202 4.00 -12.05 -13.39
CA ARG A 202 2.57 -12.22 -13.69
C ARG A 202 1.74 -11.23 -12.91
N VAL A 203 0.82 -10.57 -13.59
CA VAL A 203 -0.04 -9.54 -13.03
C VAL A 203 -1.48 -9.96 -13.19
N PHE A 204 -2.24 -9.91 -12.10
CA PHE A 204 -3.64 -10.28 -12.04
C PHE A 204 -4.46 -9.18 -11.40
N THR A 205 -5.75 -9.16 -11.71
CA THR A 205 -6.74 -8.33 -11.01
C THR A 205 -7.71 -9.27 -10.32
N VAL A 206 -7.93 -9.07 -9.02
CA VAL A 206 -8.80 -9.93 -8.20
C VAL A 206 -9.70 -9.09 -7.30
N THR A 207 -10.90 -9.59 -7.02
CA THR A 207 -11.84 -8.96 -6.09
C THR A 207 -11.79 -9.68 -4.75
N VAL A 208 -11.49 -8.92 -3.69
CA VAL A 208 -11.47 -9.37 -2.30
C VAL A 208 -12.76 -8.96 -1.61
N THR A 209 -13.45 -9.89 -0.97
CA THR A 209 -14.78 -9.64 -0.37
C THR A 209 -14.82 -9.73 1.15
N ASP A 210 -13.86 -10.40 1.76
CA ASP A 210 -13.84 -10.74 3.19
C ASP A 210 -12.78 -9.98 4.00
N GLY A 211 -12.02 -9.10 3.34
CA GLY A 211 -10.96 -8.31 3.95
C GLY A 211 -9.60 -9.00 4.00
N GLN A 212 -9.44 -10.17 3.37
CA GLN A 212 -8.15 -10.84 3.23
C GLN A 212 -7.93 -11.28 1.78
N LEU A 213 -6.82 -10.87 1.19
CA LEU A 213 -6.36 -11.42 -0.08
C LEU A 213 -5.50 -12.65 0.19
N ASN A 214 -5.94 -13.81 -0.30
CA ASN A 214 -5.27 -15.10 -0.19
C ASN A 214 -4.62 -15.50 -1.52
N ILE A 215 -3.32 -15.74 -1.49
CA ILE A 215 -2.54 -16.30 -2.59
C ILE A 215 -2.20 -17.74 -2.21
N GLY A 216 -2.85 -18.70 -2.86
CA GLY A 216 -2.66 -20.13 -2.61
C GLY A 216 -1.61 -20.76 -3.51
N PHE A 217 -0.87 -21.74 -2.99
CA PHE A 217 0.17 -22.45 -3.70
C PHE A 217 -0.02 -23.96 -3.56
N ALA A 218 -0.15 -24.67 -4.68
CA ALA A 218 -0.35 -26.12 -4.69
C ALA A 218 0.75 -26.81 -5.52
N ALA A 219 1.57 -27.62 -4.87
CA ALA A 219 2.63 -28.35 -5.54
C ALA A 219 2.09 -29.55 -6.34
N GLY A 220 2.49 -29.65 -7.61
CA GLY A 220 2.32 -30.86 -8.43
C GLY A 220 3.60 -31.70 -8.51
N ALA A 221 4.76 -31.03 -8.64
CA ALA A 221 6.09 -31.62 -8.56
C ALA A 221 7.06 -30.61 -7.92
N GLY A 222 7.98 -31.09 -7.08
CA GLY A 222 8.84 -30.20 -6.30
C GLY A 222 8.04 -29.29 -5.35
N SER A 223 8.67 -28.23 -4.84
CA SER A 223 8.01 -27.26 -3.96
C SER A 223 7.59 -26.01 -4.74
N ALA A 224 6.35 -25.54 -4.51
CA ALA A 224 5.90 -24.23 -4.96
C ALA A 224 6.74 -23.11 -4.34
N LYS A 225 6.89 -21.98 -5.04
CA LYS A 225 7.78 -20.89 -4.61
C LYS A 225 7.27 -19.52 -5.04
N LEU A 226 7.86 -18.48 -4.45
CA LEU A 226 7.62 -17.08 -4.78
C LEU A 226 8.87 -16.25 -4.46
N ASN A 227 9.25 -15.33 -5.35
CA ASN A 227 10.44 -14.47 -5.17
C ASN A 227 10.05 -13.05 -4.71
N ALA A 228 8.99 -12.47 -5.28
CA ALA A 228 8.44 -11.21 -4.80
C ALA A 228 6.94 -11.07 -5.11
N VAL A 229 6.25 -10.24 -4.32
CA VAL A 229 4.82 -9.96 -4.52
C VAL A 229 4.50 -8.49 -4.26
N ARG A 230 3.61 -7.92 -5.07
CA ARG A 230 3.00 -6.61 -4.82
C ARG A 230 1.49 -6.70 -4.91
N VAL A 231 0.80 -6.15 -3.92
CA VAL A 231 -0.65 -6.00 -3.89
C VAL A 231 -0.98 -4.52 -3.82
N SER A 232 -1.71 -4.02 -4.81
CA SER A 232 -2.14 -2.62 -4.86
C SER A 232 -3.64 -2.52 -5.14
N MET A 233 -4.34 -1.61 -4.46
CA MET A 233 -5.76 -1.38 -4.70
C MET A 233 -5.97 -0.68 -6.04
N VAL A 234 -6.95 -1.14 -6.80
CA VAL A 234 -7.38 -0.48 -8.04
C VAL A 234 -8.45 0.55 -7.68
N PRO A 235 -8.24 1.85 -7.96
CA PRO A 235 -9.22 2.91 -7.68
C PRO A 235 -10.54 2.77 -8.43
#